data_AF-A0A239MLQ0-F1
#
_entry.id   AF-A0A239MLQ0-F1
#
_cell.length_a   1.000
_cell.length_b   1.000
_cell.length_c   1.000
_cell.angle_alpha   90.00
_cell.angle_beta   90.00
_cell.angle_gamma   90.00
#
_symmetry.space_group_name_H-M   'P 1'
#
loop_
_entity.id
_entity.type
_entity.pdbx_description
1 polymer ?
#
loop_
_entity_poly.entity_id
_entity_poly.type
_entity_poly.pdbx_seq_one_letter_code
_entity_poly.pdbx_strand_id
1 'polypeptide(L)'
;MIDPFGQPILYMPMVSAGRGKVTGVEVQYDTDLHRRIFAQINASSSNVQHQALDGVWRRANFDMPVMANILAGVNLTRRQILTRSV
;
A
#
# COMPACT_ATOMS: atom_id res chain seq x y z
N MET A 1 33.75 -18.79 18.30
CA MET A 1 32.62 -19.56 18.87
C MET A 1 31.56 -18.54 19.26
N ILE A 2 30.39 -18.57 18.64
CA ILE A 2 29.27 -17.69 18.99
C ILE A 2 28.62 -18.26 20.26
N ASP A 3 28.54 -17.46 21.31
CA ASP A 3 27.94 -17.80 22.61
C ASP A 3 26.39 -17.79 22.49
N PRO A 4 25.71 -18.93 22.63
CA PRO A 4 24.26 -19.02 22.52
C PRO A 4 23.50 -18.59 23.79
N PHE A 5 24.19 -18.23 24.89
CA PHE A 5 23.55 -17.92 26.18
C PHE A 5 23.30 -16.42 26.43
N GLY A 6 23.84 -15.54 25.58
CA GLY A 6 23.68 -14.08 25.70
C GLY A 6 22.53 -13.48 24.88
N GLN A 7 21.86 -14.28 24.03
CA GLN A 7 20.73 -13.84 23.22
C GLN A 7 19.60 -14.86 23.33
N PRO A 8 18.38 -14.46 23.71
CA PRO A 8 17.23 -15.37 23.66
C PRO A 8 16.90 -15.64 22.18
N ILE A 9 17.53 -16.66 21.61
CA ILE A 9 17.09 -17.25 20.35
C ILE A 9 15.78 -17.96 20.67
N LEU A 10 14.67 -17.35 20.28
CA LEU A 10 13.34 -17.90 20.44
C LEU A 10 13.21 -19.14 19.53
N TYR A 11 13.57 -20.32 20.02
CA TYR A 11 13.34 -21.62 19.36
C TYR A 11 11.86 -22.05 19.40
N MET A 12 10.92 -21.09 19.27
CA MET A 12 9.53 -21.46 19.09
C MET A 12 9.38 -21.97 17.65
N PRO A 13 8.84 -23.18 17.44
CA PRO A 13 8.57 -23.66 16.09
C PRO A 13 7.67 -22.62 15.41
N MET A 14 8.16 -22.04 14.31
CA MET A 14 7.40 -21.08 13.52
C MET A 14 6.26 -21.84 12.85
N VAL A 15 5.16 -21.97 13.55
CA VAL A 15 3.91 -22.46 12.99
C VAL A 15 3.29 -21.32 12.19
N SER A 16 2.86 -21.59 10.97
CA SER A 16 2.21 -20.61 10.08
C SER A 16 0.78 -20.28 10.54
N ALA A 17 0.63 -19.89 11.81
CA ALA A 17 -0.64 -19.62 12.47
C ALA A 17 -1.00 -18.12 12.46
N GLY A 18 -0.09 -17.25 12.01
CA GLY A 18 -0.35 -15.83 11.87
C GLY A 18 -1.45 -15.55 10.85
N ARG A 19 -2.31 -14.55 11.12
CA ARG A 19 -3.35 -14.10 10.20
C ARG A 19 -3.22 -12.61 9.91
N GLY A 20 -3.62 -12.22 8.70
CA GLY A 20 -3.75 -10.82 8.29
C GLY A 20 -5.17 -10.52 7.86
N LYS A 21 -5.65 -9.31 8.16
CA LYS A 21 -6.93 -8.78 7.71
C LYS A 21 -6.73 -7.37 7.17
N VAL A 22 -7.33 -7.07 6.03
CA VAL A 22 -7.34 -5.72 5.44
C VAL A 22 -8.78 -5.34 5.15
N THR A 23 -9.17 -4.15 5.59
CA THR A 23 -10.49 -3.57 5.28
C THR A 23 -10.31 -2.13 4.87
N GLY A 24 -10.98 -1.69 3.82
CA GLY A 24 -10.82 -0.35 3.31
C GLY A 24 -11.77 -0.01 2.19
N VAL A 25 -11.66 1.21 1.70
CA VAL A 25 -12.40 1.74 0.56
C VAL A 25 -11.38 2.32 -0.43
N GLU A 26 -11.61 2.08 -1.71
CA GLU A 26 -10.81 2.62 -2.80
C GLU A 26 -11.72 3.34 -3.79
N VAL A 27 -11.26 4.48 -4.26
CA VAL A 27 -11.95 5.33 -5.24
C VAL A 27 -10.97 5.66 -6.35
N GLN A 28 -11.40 5.44 -7.58
CA GLN A 28 -10.65 5.77 -8.78
C GLN A 28 -11.52 6.62 -9.70
N TYR A 29 -10.88 7.63 -10.33
CA TYR A 29 -11.49 8.49 -11.31
C TYR A 29 -10.53 8.71 -12.49
N ASP A 30 -11.01 8.44 -13.70
CA ASP A 30 -10.27 8.61 -14.93
C ASP A 30 -11.05 9.53 -15.89
N THR A 31 -10.34 10.46 -16.54
CA THR A 31 -10.93 11.34 -17.54
C THR A 31 -9.98 11.58 -18.70
N ASP A 32 -10.54 11.59 -19.91
CA ASP A 32 -9.89 12.08 -21.13
C ASP A 32 -10.79 13.18 -21.72
N LEU A 33 -10.33 14.42 -21.62
CA LEU A 33 -11.04 15.58 -22.08
C LEU A 33 -10.49 16.01 -23.46
N HIS A 34 -11.36 15.89 -24.47
CA HIS A 34 -11.11 16.31 -25.85
C HIS A 34 -9.85 15.70 -26.50
N ARG A 35 -9.42 14.50 -26.08
CA ARG A 35 -8.19 13.82 -26.57
C ARG A 35 -6.91 14.65 -26.36
N ARG A 36 -6.99 15.67 -25.52
CA ARG A 36 -5.93 16.65 -25.30
C ARG A 36 -5.46 16.68 -23.86
N ILE A 37 -6.35 16.46 -22.90
CA ILE A 37 -6.03 16.46 -21.49
C ILE A 37 -6.48 15.13 -20.91
N PHE A 38 -5.57 14.41 -20.27
CA PHE A 38 -5.92 13.19 -19.54
C PHE A 38 -5.57 13.37 -18.07
N ALA A 39 -6.39 12.78 -17.20
CA ALA A 39 -6.10 12.70 -15.78
C ALA A 39 -6.63 11.39 -15.20
N GLN A 40 -5.89 10.87 -14.24
CA GLN A 40 -6.21 9.70 -13.43
C GLN A 40 -5.96 10.05 -11.97
N ILE A 41 -6.94 9.81 -11.12
CA ILE A 41 -6.91 10.10 -9.69
C ILE A 41 -7.29 8.80 -8.97
N ASN A 42 -6.44 8.37 -8.04
CA ASN A 42 -6.67 7.21 -7.20
C ASN A 42 -6.56 7.63 -5.75
N ALA A 43 -7.51 7.23 -4.91
CA ALA A 43 -7.46 7.43 -3.48
C ALA A 43 -7.93 6.17 -2.76
N SER A 44 -7.20 5.75 -1.73
CA SER A 44 -7.55 4.59 -0.93
C SER A 44 -7.40 4.91 0.55
N SER A 45 -8.28 4.32 1.36
CA SER A 45 -8.11 4.29 2.80
C SER A 45 -8.30 2.87 3.30
N SER A 46 -7.33 2.38 4.06
CA SER A 46 -7.30 1.01 4.55
C SER A 46 -6.92 0.93 6.02
N ASN A 47 -7.39 -0.13 6.68
CA ASN A 47 -6.98 -0.56 7.99
C ASN A 47 -6.41 -1.97 7.85
N VAL A 48 -5.09 -2.09 8.02
CA VAL A 48 -4.38 -3.38 7.98
C VAL A 48 -4.14 -3.86 9.41
N GLN A 49 -4.53 -5.10 9.69
CA GLN A 49 -4.38 -5.75 10.98
C GLN A 49 -3.66 -7.10 10.85
N HIS A 50 -2.83 -7.43 11.84
CA HIS A 50 -2.16 -8.71 11.98
C HIS A 50 -2.50 -9.35 13.32
N GLN A 51 -2.60 -10.67 13.31
CA GLN A 51 -2.83 -11.52 14.48
C GLN A 51 -1.69 -12.54 14.55
N ALA A 52 -1.01 -12.60 15.68
CA ALA A 52 0.01 -13.62 15.95
C ALA A 52 -0.60 -14.84 16.65
N LEU A 53 0.24 -15.72 17.22
CA LEU A 53 -0.23 -16.89 17.98
C LEU A 53 -1.07 -16.53 19.22
N ASP A 54 -0.97 -15.29 19.68
CA ASP A 54 -1.74 -14.78 20.82
C ASP A 54 -3.20 -14.46 20.48
N GLY A 55 -3.58 -14.50 19.21
CA GLY A 55 -4.96 -14.23 18.80
C GLY A 55 -5.35 -12.74 18.88
N VAL A 56 -4.44 -11.82 19.20
CA VAL A 56 -4.76 -10.40 19.35
C VAL A 56 -4.49 -9.65 18.04
N TRP A 57 -5.54 -9.02 17.51
CA TRP A 57 -5.44 -8.16 16.34
C TRP A 57 -4.75 -6.85 16.67
N ARG A 58 -3.70 -6.53 15.92
CA ARG A 58 -2.95 -5.29 16.05
C ARG A 58 -2.81 -4.65 14.70
N ARG A 59 -2.84 -3.31 14.67
CA ARG A 59 -2.60 -2.55 13.45
C ARG A 59 -1.20 -2.86 12.92
N ALA A 60 -1.08 -3.00 11.60
CA ALA A 60 0.21 -3.24 10.98
C ALA A 60 1.14 -2.05 11.12
N ASN A 61 2.43 -2.31 11.35
CA ASN A 61 3.44 -1.26 11.48
C ASN A 61 3.70 -0.50 10.18
N PHE A 62 3.41 -1.12 9.03
CA PHE A 62 3.56 -0.53 7.69
C PHE A 62 2.22 -0.18 7.05
N ASP A 63 1.18 0.02 7.87
CA ASP A 63 -0.12 0.47 7.39
C ASP A 63 -0.05 1.93 6.96
N MET A 64 -0.29 2.19 5.67
CA MET A 64 -0.45 3.54 5.14
C MET A 64 -1.96 3.78 5.01
N PRO A 65 -2.60 4.36 6.06
CA PRO A 65 -4.05 4.31 6.23
C PRO A 65 -4.82 5.11 5.18
N VAL A 66 -4.13 6.04 4.53
CA VAL A 66 -4.66 6.85 3.44
C VAL A 66 -3.54 7.00 2.41
N MET A 67 -3.86 6.71 1.16
CA MET A 67 -3.03 7.00 0.01
C MET A 67 -3.84 7.74 -1.04
N ALA A 68 -3.20 8.66 -1.75
CA ALA A 68 -3.77 9.30 -2.91
C ALA A 68 -2.67 9.53 -3.94
N ASN A 69 -2.98 9.27 -5.20
CA ASN A 69 -2.10 9.49 -6.33
C ASN A 69 -2.87 10.25 -7.41
N ILE A 70 -2.19 11.18 -8.07
CA ILE A 70 -2.73 11.88 -9.22
C ILE A 70 -1.74 11.83 -10.38
N LEU A 71 -2.26 11.50 -11.55
CA LEU A 71 -1.54 11.55 -12.81
C LEU A 71 -2.34 12.47 -13.74
N ALA A 72 -1.68 13.45 -14.34
CA ALA A 72 -2.31 14.29 -15.35
C ALA A 72 -1.32 14.61 -16.47
N GLY A 73 -1.84 14.85 -17.66
CA GLY A 73 -1.03 15.28 -18.77
C GLY A 73 -1.80 15.98 -19.87
N VAL A 74 -1.03 16.63 -20.75
CA VAL A 74 -1.56 17.36 -21.89
C VAL A 74 -0.82 16.98 -23.17
N ASN A 75 -1.59 16.77 -24.24
CA ASN A 75 -1.08 16.60 -25.59
C ASN A 75 -0.93 18.01 -26.22
N LEU A 76 0.32 18.46 -26.37
CA LEU A 76 0.61 19.77 -26.97
C LEU A 76 0.53 19.74 -28.51
N THR A 77 0.90 18.61 -29.12
CA THR A 77 0.83 18.31 -30.56
C THR A 77 0.60 16.80 -30.72
N ARG A 78 0.23 16.28 -31.90
CA ARG A 78 0.05 14.82 -32.17
C ARG A 78 1.25 13.91 -31.79
N ARG A 79 2.39 14.48 -31.36
CA ARG A 79 3.64 13.78 -31.02
C ARG A 79 4.25 14.12 -29.65
N GLN A 80 3.67 15.06 -28.88
CA GLN A 80 4.27 15.48 -27.60
C GLN A 80 3.28 15.34 -26.46
N ILE A 81 3.63 14.49 -25.49
CA ILE A 81 2.88 14.23 -24.26
C ILE A 81 3.69 14.77 -23.09
N LEU A 82 3.08 15.65 -22.29
CA LEU A 82 3.69 16.19 -21.09
C LEU A 82 2.91 15.68 -19.88
N THR A 83 3.58 14.90 -19.04
CA THR A 83 2.97 14.15 -17.92
C THR A 83 3.53 14.64 -16.60
N ARG A 84 2.64 14.82 -15.61
CA ARG A 84 3.01 15.13 -14.22
C ARG A 84 2.23 14.20 -13.30
N SER A 85 2.95 13.55 -12.39
CA SER A 85 2.38 12.74 -11.31
C SER A 85 2.82 13.26 -9.95
N VAL A 86 1.93 13.15 -8.96
CA VAL A 86 2.19 13.43 -7.54
C VAL A 86 1.60 12.31 -6.70
#